data_AF-A0A369RDQ0-F1
#
_entry.id   AF-A0A369RDQ0-F1
#
_cell.length_a   1.000
_cell.length_b   1.000
_cell.length_c   1.000
_cell.angle_alpha   90.00
_cell.angle_beta   90.00
_cell.angle_gamma   90.00
#
_symmetry.space_group_name_H-M   'P 1'
#
loop_
_entity.id
_entity.type
_entity.pdbx_description
1 polymer ?
#
loop_
_entity_poly.entity_id
_entity_poly.type
_entity_poly.pdbx_seq_one_letter_code
_entity_poly.pdbx_strand_id
1 'polypeptide(L)' 'MEEWKNDYNGFRPHYSLSGLTPNDFLALQQNRPEALVLR' A
#
# COMPACT_ATOMS: atom_id res chain seq x y z
N MET A 1 11.63 11.82 13.65
CA MET A 1 12.07 10.62 12.92
C MET A 1 10.87 9.98 12.26
N GLU A 2 10.85 9.97 10.92
CA GLU A 2 9.81 9.34 10.09
C GLU A 2 10.31 8.04 9.45
N GLU A 3 11.54 7.61 9.77
CA GLU A 3 12.18 6.41 9.22
C GLU A 3 11.32 5.16 9.39
N TRP A 4 10.74 4.96 10.58
CA TRP A 4 9.83 3.82 10.83
C TRP A 4 8.62 3.81 9.89
N LYS A 5 8.11 5.00 9.54
CA LYS A 5 6.94 5.16 8.66
C LYS A 5 7.33 4.91 7.20
N ASN A 6 8.50 5.40 6.79
CA ASN A 6 9.04 5.15 5.46
C ASN A 6 9.31 3.65 5.27
N ASP A 7 9.95 3.01 6.24
CA ASP A 7 10.22 1.57 6.25
C ASP A 7 8.94 0.75 6.16
N TYR A 8 7.96 1.06 7.02
CA TYR A 8 6.69 0.34 7.05
C TYR A 8 5.90 0.49 5.75
N ASN A 9 5.82 1.71 5.19
CA ASN A 9 4.98 2.01 4.04
C ASN A 9 5.63 1.67 2.69
N GLY A 10 6.95 1.73 2.58
CA GLY A 10 7.65 1.68 1.29
C GLY A 10 8.72 0.61 1.13
N PHE A 11 9.22 0.00 2.22
CA PHE A 11 10.37 -0.91 2.13
C PHE A 11 10.11 -2.30 2.73
N ARG A 12 9.13 -2.43 3.63
CA ARG A 12 8.79 -3.70 4.29
C ARG A 12 7.52 -4.31 3.70
N PRO A 13 7.62 -5.47 3.04
CA PRO A 13 6.45 -6.26 2.63
C PRO A 13 5.70 -6.81 3.84
N HIS A 14 4.37 -6.89 3.74
CA HIS A 14 3.51 -7.46 4.79
C HIS A 14 2.76 -8.67 4.27
N TYR A 15 2.76 -9.75 5.05
CA TYR A 15 2.06 -10.99 4.69
C TYR A 15 0.54 -10.79 4.56
N SER A 16 -0.04 -9.92 5.39
CA SER A 16 -1.46 -9.52 5.31
C SER A 16 -1.82 -8.77 4.03
N LEU A 17 -0.83 -8.17 3.36
CA LEU A 17 -0.97 -7.51 2.06
C LEU A 17 -0.49 -8.41 0.91
N SER A 18 -0.51 -9.74 1.09
CA SER A 18 -0.02 -10.71 0.09
C SER A 18 1.44 -10.50 -0.30
N GLY A 19 2.27 -10.04 0.64
CA GLY A 19 3.69 -9.78 0.39
C GLY A 19 3.97 -8.44 -0.29
N LEU A 20 3.05 -7.48 -0.21
CA LEU A 20 3.23 -6.12 -0.72
C LEU A 20 3.52 -5.13 0.41
N THR A 21 4.11 -3.99 0.06
CA THR A 21 4.13 -2.82 0.95
C THR A 21 2.77 -2.13 0.94
N PRO A 22 2.43 -1.31 1.95
CA PRO A 22 1.23 -0.49 1.95
C PRO A 22 1.13 0.41 0.71
N ASN A 23 2.24 1.01 0.27
CA ASN A 23 2.25 1.85 -0.93
C ASN A 23 1.96 1.04 -2.20
N ASP A 24 2.57 -0.14 -2.35
CA ASP A 24 2.30 -1.02 -3.50
C ASP A 24 0.84 -1.46 -3.52
N PHE A 25 0.29 -1.83 -2.36
CA PHE A 25 -1.10 -2.21 -2.25
C PHE A 25 -2.04 -1.06 -2.65
N LEU A 26 -1.79 0.17 -2.18
CA LEU A 26 -2.57 1.35 -2.55
C LEU A 26 -2.49 1.65 -4.05
N ALA A 27 -1.30 1.56 -4.65
CA ALA A 27 -1.11 1.77 -6.08
C ALA A 27 -1.91 0.76 -6.93
N LEU A 28 -1.96 -0.51 -6.49
CA LEU A 28 -2.78 -1.54 -7.13
C LEU A 28 -4.28 -1.26 -7.01
N GLN A 29 -4.75 -0.74 -5.87
CA GLN A 29 -6.17 -0.40 -5.70
C GLN A 29 -6.57 0.81 -6.56
N GLN A 30 -5.71 1.82 -6.67
CA GLN A 30 -5.99 3.01 -7.51
C GLN A 30 -6.12 2.67 -9.00
N ASN A 31 -5.46 1.61 -9.45
CA ASN A 31 -5.58 1.10 -10.82
C ASN A 31 -6.77 0.16 -11.04
N ARG A 32 -7.61 -0.08 -10.03
CA ARG A 32 -8.87 -0.82 -10.22
C ARG A 32 -10.01 0.14 -10.56
N PRO A 33 -10.78 -0.14 -11.63
CA PRO A 33 -11.87 0.74 -12.04
C PRO A 33 -12.98 0.87 -10.96
N GLU A 34 -13.13 -0.13 -10.08
CA GLU A 34 -14.10 -0.10 -8.98
C GLU A 34 -13.74 0.89 -7.84
N ALA A 35 -12.46 1.23 -7.67
CA ALA A 35 -11.99 1.99 -6.51
C ALA A 35 -12.40 3.48 -6.53
N LEU A 36 -12.89 3.98 -7.68
CA LEU A 36 -13.39 5.34 -7.82
C LEU A 36 -14.86 5.51 -7.35
N VAL A 37 -15.54 4.43 -6.96
CA VAL A 37 -16.99 4.46 -6.66
C VAL A 37 -17.30 4.82 -5.19
N LEU A 38 -16.29 4.94 -4.32
CA LEU A 38 -16.49 5.43 -2.95
C LEU A 38 -15.73 6.75 -2.74
N ARG A 39 -16.38 7.86 -3.13
CA ARG A 39 -16.00 9.22 -2.73
C ARG A 39 -17.20 9.92 -2.14
#